data_AF-I0TBA6-F1
#
_entry.id   AF-I0TBA6-F1
#
_cell.length_a   1.000
_cell.length_b   1.000
_cell.length_c   1.000
_cell.angle_alpha   90.00
_cell.angle_beta   90.00
_cell.angle_gamma   90.00
#
_symmetry.space_group_name_H-M   'P 1'
#
loop_
_entity.id
_entity.type
_entity.pdbx_description
1 polymer ?
#
loop_
_entity_poly.entity_id
_entity_poly.type
_entity_poly.pdbx_seq_one_letter_code
_entity_poly.pdbx_strand_id
1 'polypeptide(L)'
;MKSMKKNLLCACLLVLSLTATAQDNHGYGASDGQFKSLSEEIAKLKKHNDMFNVYFNYAASAQVEQDASKDWSSRFANKQLRIEVKGNLTDKLYYRFRHRLNKANDAKSEDNFAKATDIMMVGYKFSDAWKVEAGKMCQIWGGFEFDENPMFIYQYSDMLNNMDNFVAGVTVTYNPVPTQEIAVEISNAHNEKFAEVYGQNAMYEDGNGLTLNQLKPARNPLTYIVNWNGSFLGNKLQTRWAWGIQSEARHKYSRMLFLGQKLNLDNLQWYFDYIGSFDSVDRLGIVSRDMQSTNPTLYNDNVWAAGVHYNSFITKLNWQFAPQWNLMLKGMYETASAKDITSLKDYRKSYGYIGSIEYYPVKSQDLRIFLAYIGKKVHYTALSGLSNYNTNRIELGFMYRIKAY
;
A
#
# COMPACT_ATOMS: atom_id res chain seq x y z
N MET A 1 -26.10 -14.78 56.86
CA MET A 1 -25.77 -15.26 55.49
C MET A 1 -24.92 -14.18 54.82
N LYS A 2 -23.61 -14.45 54.63
CA LYS A 2 -22.56 -13.77 53.83
C LYS A 2 -22.51 -12.22 53.84
N SER A 3 -21.53 -11.59 54.51
CA SER A 3 -20.10 -11.42 54.12
C SER A 3 -19.90 -10.42 52.96
N MET A 4 -19.51 -9.17 53.23
CA MET A 4 -18.12 -8.65 53.14
C MET A 4 -17.45 -8.73 51.75
N LYS A 5 -17.17 -7.58 51.13
CA LYS A 5 -15.80 -7.05 50.96
C LYS A 5 -15.77 -5.62 50.35
N LYS A 6 -15.06 -4.74 51.06
CA LYS A 6 -14.42 -3.50 50.59
C LYS A 6 -13.29 -3.82 49.60
N ASN A 7 -12.97 -2.87 48.71
CA ASN A 7 -11.64 -2.34 48.31
C ASN A 7 -11.76 -1.65 46.93
N LEU A 8 -11.54 -0.32 46.85
CA LEU A 8 -10.35 0.35 46.27
C LEU A 8 -10.06 -0.08 44.81
N LEU A 9 -10.00 0.79 43.80
CA LEU A 9 -9.10 1.95 43.70
C LEU A 9 -9.62 2.98 42.68
N CYS A 10 -9.64 4.26 43.07
CA CYS A 10 -9.24 5.35 42.17
C CYS A 10 -7.71 5.34 42.10
N ALA A 11 -7.12 5.40 40.89
CA ALA A 11 -5.83 6.04 40.66
C ALA A 11 -5.53 6.19 39.15
N CYS A 12 -5.42 7.46 38.75
CA CYS A 12 -4.46 8.01 37.79
C CYS A 12 -4.60 7.57 36.32
N LEU A 13 -5.11 8.43 35.43
CA LEU A 13 -4.32 9.51 34.80
C LEU A 13 -2.87 9.10 34.59
N LEU A 14 -2.58 8.57 33.40
CA LEU A 14 -1.27 8.72 32.75
C LEU A 14 -1.46 8.60 31.25
N VAL A 15 -1.51 9.79 30.63
CA VAL A 15 -0.95 10.17 29.34
C VAL A 15 -0.34 9.01 28.55
N LEU A 16 -0.90 8.75 27.37
CA LEU A 16 -0.18 8.91 26.11
C LEU A 16 -1.25 9.09 25.03
N SER A 17 -1.34 10.31 24.52
CA SER A 17 -1.97 10.64 23.26
C SER A 17 -1.24 9.88 22.15
N LEU A 18 -1.60 8.61 21.93
CA LEU A 18 -1.24 7.89 20.74
C LEU A 18 -2.16 8.40 19.63
N THR A 19 -1.75 9.50 19.01
CA THR A 19 -2.20 9.80 17.65
C THR A 19 -1.68 8.69 16.76
N ALA A 20 -2.48 7.63 16.60
CA ALA A 20 -2.29 6.67 15.53
C ALA A 20 -2.54 7.43 14.23
N THR A 21 -1.48 8.00 13.66
CA THR A 21 -1.46 8.30 12.24
C THR A 21 -1.57 6.96 11.51
N ALA A 22 -2.71 6.71 10.88
CA ALA A 22 -2.89 5.62 9.94
C ALA A 22 -1.89 5.81 8.78
N GLN A 23 -0.70 5.21 8.96
CA GLN A 23 0.39 4.87 8.03
C GLN A 23 1.69 4.51 8.80
N ASP A 24 1.67 4.47 10.13
CA ASP A 24 2.81 4.03 10.96
C ASP A 24 2.83 2.50 11.19
N ASN A 25 2.58 1.70 10.13
CA ASN A 25 2.89 0.26 10.16
C ASN A 25 4.39 0.08 9.83
N HIS A 26 5.24 0.53 10.75
CA HIS A 26 6.64 0.13 10.72
C HIS A 26 6.70 -1.36 11.07
N GLY A 27 7.58 -2.12 10.42
CA GLY A 27 8.12 -3.34 11.07
C GLY A 27 8.82 -2.98 12.39
N TYR A 28 9.83 -3.71 12.85
CA TYR A 28 10.60 -3.30 14.04
C TYR A 28 11.37 -1.96 13.94
N GLY A 29 11.07 -1.12 12.94
CA GLY A 29 11.46 0.29 12.97
C GLY A 29 10.76 1.02 14.10
N ALA A 30 11.52 1.85 14.80
CA ALA A 30 10.96 2.69 15.86
C ALA A 30 9.98 3.73 15.27
N SER A 31 9.03 4.18 16.08
CA SER A 31 8.13 5.26 15.67
C SER A 31 8.89 6.58 15.50
N ASP A 32 8.34 7.51 14.71
CA ASP A 32 8.95 8.79 14.34
C ASP A 32 9.41 9.68 15.53
N GLY A 33 8.93 9.39 16.74
CA GLY A 33 9.29 10.06 17.98
C GLY A 33 10.50 9.47 18.74
N GLN A 34 11.00 8.30 18.35
CA GLN A 34 12.08 7.62 19.07
C GLN A 34 13.49 7.92 18.52
N PHE A 35 13.59 8.54 17.35
CA PHE A 35 14.87 8.88 16.73
C PHE A 35 15.20 10.37 16.87
N LYS A 36 16.47 10.66 17.19
CA LYS A 36 17.00 12.02 17.21
C LYS A 36 17.19 12.51 15.78
N SER A 37 16.79 13.75 15.53
CA SER A 37 17.06 14.41 14.26
C SER A 37 18.54 14.74 14.11
N LEU A 38 19.01 14.87 12.87
CA LEU A 38 20.35 15.42 12.59
C LEU A 38 20.54 16.81 13.22
N SER A 39 19.48 17.61 13.29
CA SER A 39 19.52 18.92 13.95
C SER A 39 19.75 18.83 15.47
N GLU A 40 19.19 17.80 16.13
CA GLU A 40 19.44 17.51 17.54
C GLU A 40 20.85 16.97 17.75
N GLU A 41 21.34 16.10 16.85
CA GLU A 41 22.67 15.48 16.97
C GLU A 41 23.82 16.45 16.64
N ILE A 42 23.68 17.24 15.57
CA ILE A 42 24.75 18.10 15.04
C ILE A 42 24.66 19.51 15.62
N ALA A 43 23.46 20.12 15.55
CA ALA A 43 23.26 21.52 15.96
C ALA A 43 22.88 21.67 17.44
N LYS A 44 22.67 20.55 18.17
CA LYS A 44 22.24 20.53 19.59
C LYS A 44 20.96 21.33 19.84
N LEU A 45 20.14 21.53 18.81
CA LEU A 45 18.84 22.19 18.94
C LEU A 45 17.93 21.27 19.75
N LYS A 46 17.29 21.79 20.81
CA LYS A 46 16.26 21.04 21.51
C LYS A 46 14.98 21.10 20.67
N LYS A 47 14.31 19.96 20.48
CA LYS A 47 12.97 19.94 19.92
C LYS A 47 12.02 20.71 20.83
N HIS A 48 11.44 21.80 20.34
CA HIS A 48 10.52 22.65 21.10
C HIS A 48 9.05 22.46 20.70
N ASN A 49 8.77 21.97 19.48
CA ASN A 49 7.41 21.70 19.00
C ASN A 49 7.41 20.61 17.93
N ASP A 50 6.22 20.23 17.46
CA ASP A 50 5.96 19.24 16.42
C ASP A 50 5.41 19.86 15.12
N MET A 51 5.64 21.15 14.91
CA MET A 51 5.07 21.92 13.79
C MET A 51 5.77 21.67 12.46
N PHE A 52 7.02 21.24 12.51
CA PHE A 52 7.85 21.01 11.34
C PHE A 52 8.75 19.81 11.59
N ASN A 53 8.59 18.74 10.82
CA ASN A 53 9.47 17.58 10.81
C ASN A 53 9.81 17.24 9.37
N VAL A 54 11.07 16.94 9.09
CA VAL A 54 11.57 16.62 7.75
C VAL A 54 12.24 15.27 7.74
N TYR A 55 11.83 14.41 6.80
CA TYR A 55 12.38 13.07 6.63
C TYR A 55 12.89 12.85 5.22
N PHE A 56 14.08 12.24 5.12
CA PHE A 56 14.55 11.62 3.90
C PHE A 56 14.42 10.10 4.03
N ASN A 57 13.74 9.48 3.07
CA ASN A 57 13.60 8.04 3.00
C ASN A 57 14.44 7.57 1.81
N TYR A 58 15.49 6.81 2.09
CA TYR A 58 16.42 6.32 1.08
C TYR A 58 16.64 4.83 1.22
N ALA A 59 16.43 4.10 0.13
CA ALA A 59 16.72 2.67 0.06
C ALA A 59 17.44 2.35 -1.25
N ALA A 60 18.56 1.65 -1.13
CA ALA A 60 19.39 1.24 -2.25
C ALA A 60 19.95 -0.16 -2.01
N SER A 61 20.23 -0.88 -3.10
CA SER A 61 20.73 -2.25 -3.05
C SER A 61 21.58 -2.60 -4.25
N ALA A 62 22.60 -3.43 -4.06
CA ALA A 62 23.18 -4.25 -5.12
C ALA A 62 22.25 -5.45 -5.36
N GLN A 63 21.94 -5.72 -6.62
CA GLN A 63 20.99 -6.75 -7.02
C GLN A 63 21.63 -7.70 -8.03
N VAL A 64 21.29 -8.97 -7.90
CA VAL A 64 21.50 -10.00 -8.92
C VAL A 64 20.14 -10.63 -9.20
N GLU A 65 19.64 -10.50 -10.42
CA GLU A 65 18.30 -10.92 -10.80
C GLU A 65 18.30 -11.85 -12.01
N GLN A 66 17.46 -12.89 -11.94
CA GLN A 66 17.10 -13.76 -13.04
C GLN A 66 15.71 -13.38 -13.53
N ASP A 67 15.61 -13.05 -14.80
CA ASP A 67 14.33 -12.73 -15.45
C ASP A 67 13.56 -13.98 -15.89
N ALA A 68 12.48 -13.77 -16.65
CA ALA A 68 11.66 -14.84 -17.17
C ALA A 68 12.37 -15.71 -18.22
N SER A 69 13.30 -15.15 -19.01
CA SER A 69 14.09 -15.88 -20.03
C SER A 69 15.26 -16.68 -19.44
N LYS A 70 15.46 -16.60 -18.12
CA LYS A 70 16.53 -17.26 -17.35
C LYS A 70 17.88 -16.57 -17.43
N ASP A 71 17.91 -15.37 -17.97
CA ASP A 71 19.11 -14.57 -18.05
C ASP A 71 19.36 -13.88 -16.71
N TRP A 72 20.62 -13.86 -16.30
CA TRP A 72 21.06 -13.22 -15.06
C TRP A 72 21.70 -11.88 -15.36
N SER A 73 21.33 -10.87 -14.58
CA SER A 73 21.93 -9.54 -14.64
C SER A 73 22.23 -9.01 -13.24
N SER A 74 23.13 -8.04 -13.16
CA SER A 74 23.47 -7.36 -11.91
C SER A 74 23.43 -5.86 -12.07
N ARG A 75 22.99 -5.17 -11.01
CA ARG A 75 22.89 -3.70 -10.99
C ARG A 75 22.89 -3.15 -9.57
N PHE A 76 23.24 -1.87 -9.45
CA PHE A 76 22.87 -1.08 -8.29
C PHE A 76 21.51 -0.43 -8.54
N ALA A 77 20.56 -0.64 -7.64
CA ALA A 77 19.20 -0.14 -7.76
C ALA A 77 18.85 0.80 -6.61
N ASN A 78 18.40 2.01 -6.95
CA ASN A 78 17.82 2.97 -6.02
C ASN A 78 16.31 2.76 -5.95
N LYS A 79 15.85 2.09 -4.89
CA LYS A 79 14.45 1.69 -4.74
C LYS A 79 13.55 2.85 -4.34
N GLN A 80 14.01 3.65 -3.40
CA GLN A 80 13.23 4.78 -2.87
C GLN A 80 14.18 5.96 -2.66
N LEU A 81 13.79 7.14 -3.13
CA LEU A 81 14.35 8.40 -2.70
C LEU A 81 13.20 9.40 -2.55
N ARG A 82 12.84 9.72 -1.31
CA ARG A 82 11.62 10.48 -1.00
C ARG A 82 11.87 11.48 0.12
N ILE A 83 11.34 12.69 -0.07
CA ILE A 83 11.22 13.68 0.98
C ILE A 83 9.81 13.62 1.57
N GLU A 84 9.71 13.75 2.88
CA GLU A 84 8.45 13.86 3.60
C GLU A 84 8.55 15.00 4.62
N VAL A 85 7.59 15.91 4.57
CA VAL A 85 7.48 17.05 5.49
C VAL A 85 6.10 16.99 6.12
N LYS A 86 6.04 17.04 7.45
CA LYS A 86 4.77 17.01 8.17
C LYS A 86 4.86 17.75 9.49
N GLY A 87 3.71 18.17 9.99
CA GLY A 87 3.65 18.78 11.31
C GLY A 87 2.25 19.12 11.77
N ASN A 88 2.12 19.33 13.07
CA ASN A 88 0.92 19.81 13.73
C ASN A 88 1.07 21.32 13.94
N LEU A 89 0.39 22.12 13.12
CA LEU A 89 0.44 23.58 13.21
C LEU A 89 -0.28 24.10 14.46
N THR A 90 -1.32 23.38 14.89
CA THR A 90 -2.02 23.54 16.17
C THR A 90 -2.43 22.16 16.68
N ASP A 91 -3.11 22.08 17.82
CA ASP A 91 -3.68 20.82 18.33
C ASP A 91 -4.72 20.20 17.36
N LYS A 92 -5.27 21.02 16.45
CA LYS A 92 -6.33 20.63 15.50
C LYS A 92 -5.87 20.57 14.06
N LEU A 93 -5.03 21.51 13.63
CA LEU A 93 -4.61 21.68 12.25
C LEU A 93 -3.25 21.03 12.00
N TYR A 94 -3.17 20.17 10.99
CA TYR A 94 -1.93 19.49 10.60
C TYR A 94 -1.83 19.36 9.09
N TYR A 95 -0.64 19.04 8.60
CA TYR A 95 -0.37 18.86 7.17
C TYR A 95 0.63 17.73 6.94
N ARG A 96 0.63 17.22 5.71
CA ARG A 96 1.62 16.25 5.25
C ARG A 96 1.89 16.43 3.77
N PHE A 97 3.18 16.52 3.46
CA PHE A 97 3.73 16.51 2.12
C PHE A 97 4.68 15.33 1.98
N ARG A 98 4.56 14.59 0.88
CA ARG A 98 5.41 13.45 0.55
C ARG A 98 5.66 13.41 -0.94
N HIS A 99 6.93 13.43 -1.34
CA HIS A 99 7.32 13.51 -2.73
C HIS A 99 8.52 12.63 -3.05
N ARG A 100 8.42 11.85 -4.14
CA ARG A 100 9.47 10.97 -4.65
C ARG A 100 10.36 11.71 -5.63
N LEU A 101 11.63 11.77 -5.32
CA LEU A 101 12.66 12.42 -6.13
C LEU A 101 13.17 11.51 -7.26
N ASN A 102 12.88 10.20 -7.21
CA ASN A 102 13.26 9.21 -8.21
C ASN A 102 12.07 8.79 -9.12
N LYS A 103 11.10 9.68 -9.35
CA LYS A 103 9.93 9.44 -10.22
C LYS A 103 9.62 10.66 -11.09
N ALA A 104 8.97 10.46 -12.23
CA ALA A 104 8.56 11.52 -13.14
C ALA A 104 7.67 12.58 -12.45
N ASN A 105 7.93 13.85 -12.76
CA ASN A 105 7.35 15.00 -12.07
C ASN A 105 6.36 15.81 -12.93
N ASP A 106 5.93 15.27 -14.06
CA ASP A 106 4.94 15.93 -14.90
C ASP A 106 3.56 15.92 -14.23
N ALA A 107 2.85 17.06 -14.29
CA ALA A 107 1.50 17.19 -13.76
C ALA A 107 0.53 16.24 -14.49
N LYS A 108 -0.38 15.62 -13.74
CA LYS A 108 -1.40 14.74 -14.30
C LYS A 108 -2.69 15.48 -14.64
N SER A 109 -3.40 14.97 -15.62
CA SER A 109 -4.45 15.72 -16.31
C SER A 109 -5.75 15.89 -15.53
N GLU A 110 -6.01 15.06 -14.50
CA GLU A 110 -7.23 15.13 -13.70
C GLU A 110 -7.08 16.02 -12.47
N ASP A 111 -6.02 15.81 -11.67
CA ASP A 111 -5.83 16.48 -10.38
C ASP A 111 -4.65 17.47 -10.35
N ASN A 112 -3.94 17.66 -11.47
CA ASN A 112 -2.77 18.54 -11.61
C ASN A 112 -1.57 18.18 -10.69
N PHE A 113 -1.61 17.04 -10.02
CA PHE A 113 -0.50 16.57 -9.19
C PHE A 113 0.33 15.53 -9.94
N ALA A 114 1.65 15.69 -9.89
CA ALA A 114 2.54 14.67 -10.42
C ALA A 114 2.38 13.32 -9.70
N LYS A 115 2.66 12.22 -10.41
CA LYS A 115 2.75 10.87 -9.81
C LYS A 115 3.92 10.72 -8.83
N ALA A 116 4.88 11.64 -8.86
CA ALA A 116 5.94 11.78 -7.87
C ALA A 116 5.44 12.36 -6.54
N THR A 117 4.41 13.22 -6.56
CA THR A 117 3.77 13.73 -5.35
C THR A 117 2.78 12.71 -4.85
N ASP A 118 3.19 11.93 -3.85
CA ASP A 118 2.36 10.90 -3.25
C ASP A 118 1.30 11.56 -2.33
N ILE A 119 1.71 12.53 -1.50
CA ILE A 119 0.79 13.17 -0.54
C ILE A 119 1.01 14.68 -0.57
N MET A 120 -0.09 15.43 -0.64
CA MET A 120 -0.17 16.82 -0.25
C MET A 120 -1.56 17.06 0.31
N MET A 121 -1.66 17.06 1.64
CA MET A 121 -2.94 17.18 2.34
C MET A 121 -2.85 18.08 3.56
N VAL A 122 -4.03 18.61 3.93
CA VAL A 122 -4.29 19.30 5.18
C VAL A 122 -5.35 18.52 5.93
N GLY A 123 -5.16 18.38 7.23
CA GLY A 123 -6.10 17.74 8.13
C GLY A 123 -6.55 18.67 9.25
N TYR A 124 -7.80 18.52 9.67
CA TYR A 124 -8.39 19.26 10.78
C TYR A 124 -9.14 18.32 11.73
N LYS A 125 -8.77 18.35 13.01
CA LYS A 125 -9.46 17.64 14.08
C LYS A 125 -10.54 18.54 14.68
N PHE A 126 -11.80 18.19 14.46
CA PHE A 126 -12.91 18.90 15.09
C PHE A 126 -12.98 18.61 16.58
N SER A 127 -12.69 17.36 16.95
CA SER A 127 -12.59 16.85 18.32
C SER A 127 -11.65 15.64 18.36
N ASP A 128 -11.48 15.03 19.53
CA ASP A 128 -10.73 13.78 19.68
C ASP A 128 -11.34 12.61 18.91
N ALA A 129 -12.64 12.69 18.60
CA ALA A 129 -13.38 11.64 17.89
C ALA A 129 -13.53 11.91 16.38
N TRP A 130 -13.39 13.15 15.92
CA TRP A 130 -13.69 13.52 14.54
C TRP A 130 -12.56 14.30 13.89
N LYS A 131 -12.10 13.83 12.72
CA LYS A 131 -11.15 14.53 11.86
C LYS A 131 -11.58 14.47 10.39
N VAL A 132 -11.16 15.47 9.63
CA VAL A 132 -11.25 15.49 8.17
C VAL A 132 -9.87 15.74 7.57
N GLU A 133 -9.60 15.09 6.45
CA GLU A 133 -8.40 15.27 5.65
C GLU A 133 -8.82 15.57 4.21
N ALA A 134 -8.15 16.52 3.56
CA ALA A 134 -8.44 16.91 2.19
C ALA A 134 -7.14 17.23 1.42
N GLY A 135 -7.13 16.89 0.12
CA GLY A 135 -6.00 17.09 -0.77
C GLY A 135 -5.64 15.80 -1.51
N LYS A 136 -4.38 15.69 -1.95
CA LYS A 136 -3.85 14.44 -2.51
C LYS A 136 -3.39 13.52 -1.38
N MET A 137 -4.00 12.35 -1.28
CA MET A 137 -3.76 11.40 -0.21
C MET A 137 -3.75 9.96 -0.73
N CYS A 138 -3.24 9.04 0.09
CA CYS A 138 -3.39 7.62 -0.17
C CYS A 138 -4.85 7.23 0.11
N GLN A 139 -5.49 6.52 -0.81
CA GLN A 139 -6.83 5.97 -0.59
C GLN A 139 -6.84 5.04 0.63
N ILE A 140 -7.95 4.98 1.35
CA ILE A 140 -8.09 4.21 2.61
C ILE A 140 -8.47 2.72 2.43
N TRP A 141 -7.86 2.01 1.48
CA TRP A 141 -8.19 0.60 1.19
C TRP A 141 -7.86 -0.39 2.32
N GLY A 142 -7.09 -0.01 3.36
CA GLY A 142 -6.79 -0.91 4.48
C GLY A 142 -5.89 -2.08 4.08
N GLY A 143 -5.78 -3.11 4.92
CA GLY A 143 -4.76 -4.16 4.79
C GLY A 143 -3.37 -3.71 5.27
N PHE A 144 -2.57 -4.63 5.78
CA PHE A 144 -1.28 -4.31 6.39
C PHE A 144 -0.15 -4.13 5.37
N GLU A 145 -0.15 -4.85 4.23
CA GLU A 145 0.79 -4.61 3.13
C GLU A 145 0.56 -3.23 2.48
N PHE A 146 -0.71 -2.87 2.26
CA PHE A 146 -1.08 -1.59 1.66
C PHE A 146 -0.65 -0.39 2.53
N ASP A 147 -0.87 -0.49 3.84
CA ASP A 147 -0.54 0.57 4.79
C ASP A 147 0.91 0.56 5.27
N GLU A 148 1.71 -0.44 4.87
CA GLU A 148 3.14 -0.49 5.19
C GLU A 148 3.91 0.58 4.40
N ASN A 149 4.88 1.22 5.06
CA ASN A 149 5.72 2.21 4.41
C ASN A 149 6.42 1.57 3.19
N PRO A 150 6.25 2.11 1.96
CA PRO A 150 6.82 1.53 0.74
C PRO A 150 8.33 1.26 0.79
N MET A 151 9.06 1.94 1.66
CA MET A 151 10.50 1.70 1.85
C MET A 151 10.80 0.32 2.42
N PHE A 152 9.90 -0.27 3.22
CA PHE A 152 10.09 -1.56 3.89
C PHE A 152 9.48 -2.75 3.13
N ILE A 153 9.02 -2.51 1.89
CA ILE A 153 8.45 -3.52 1.03
C ILE A 153 9.49 -3.90 -0.03
N TYR A 154 10.01 -5.13 0.08
CA TYR A 154 11.00 -5.67 -0.87
C TYR A 154 10.40 -5.91 -2.25
N GLN A 155 9.16 -6.38 -2.28
CA GLN A 155 8.36 -6.63 -3.46
C GLN A 155 6.88 -6.60 -3.04
N TYR A 156 6.07 -5.84 -3.76
CA TYR A 156 4.60 -5.84 -3.59
C TYR A 156 3.97 -7.09 -4.18
N SER A 157 2.80 -7.46 -3.67
CA SER A 157 1.85 -8.33 -4.37
C SER A 157 1.49 -7.74 -5.73
N ASP A 158 1.16 -8.58 -6.69
CA ASP A 158 0.78 -8.19 -8.05
C ASP A 158 -0.39 -7.22 -8.02
N MET A 159 -1.39 -7.45 -7.16
CA MET A 159 -2.50 -6.52 -7.00
C MET A 159 -2.01 -5.14 -6.57
N LEU A 160 -1.32 -5.04 -5.42
CA LEU A 160 -0.90 -3.74 -4.89
C LEU A 160 0.16 -3.06 -5.77
N ASN A 161 1.01 -3.82 -6.45
CA ASN A 161 1.99 -3.30 -7.40
C ASN A 161 1.33 -2.61 -8.61
N ASN A 162 0.10 -3.01 -8.93
CA ASN A 162 -0.65 -2.53 -10.08
C ASN A 162 -1.77 -1.54 -9.70
N MET A 163 -1.91 -1.20 -8.42
CA MET A 163 -2.88 -0.19 -7.96
C MET A 163 -2.28 1.22 -7.98
N ASP A 164 -3.04 2.18 -8.50
CA ASP A 164 -2.79 3.61 -8.28
C ASP A 164 -3.74 4.14 -7.20
N ASN A 165 -3.15 4.67 -6.12
CA ASN A 165 -3.85 4.92 -4.86
C ASN A 165 -3.59 6.32 -4.31
N PHE A 166 -2.77 7.14 -4.95
CA PHE A 166 -2.47 8.49 -4.47
C PHE A 166 -3.23 9.49 -5.31
N VAL A 167 -4.42 9.88 -4.86
CA VAL A 167 -5.38 10.70 -5.63
C VAL A 167 -5.90 11.86 -4.79
N ALA A 168 -6.41 12.88 -5.47
CA ALA A 168 -7.15 13.96 -4.81
C ALA A 168 -8.49 13.45 -4.24
N GLY A 169 -8.79 13.83 -3.00
CA GLY A 169 -10.01 13.42 -2.33
C GLY A 169 -10.20 14.06 -0.96
N VAL A 170 -11.21 13.57 -0.25
CA VAL A 170 -11.56 13.95 1.12
C VAL A 170 -11.87 12.69 1.92
N THR A 171 -11.31 12.61 3.12
CA THR A 171 -11.57 11.54 4.08
C THR A 171 -12.11 12.12 5.37
N VAL A 172 -13.21 11.55 5.87
CA VAL A 172 -13.75 11.84 7.19
C VAL A 172 -13.54 10.62 8.06
N THR A 173 -13.01 10.83 9.26
CA THR A 173 -12.74 9.76 10.21
C THR A 173 -13.47 10.01 11.52
N TYR A 174 -14.02 8.93 12.05
CA TYR A 174 -14.68 8.84 13.34
C TYR A 174 -14.01 7.79 14.23
N ASN A 175 -13.55 8.22 15.40
CA ASN A 175 -12.97 7.38 16.44
C ASN A 175 -13.94 7.30 17.62
N PRO A 176 -14.91 6.37 17.62
CA PRO A 176 -15.91 6.26 18.71
C PRO A 176 -15.25 6.00 20.07
N VAL A 177 -14.13 5.27 20.06
CA VAL A 177 -13.24 5.03 21.20
C VAL A 177 -11.79 4.99 20.69
N PRO A 178 -10.77 5.19 21.53
CA PRO A 178 -9.37 5.25 21.08
C PRO A 178 -8.86 4.01 20.33
N THR A 179 -9.50 2.86 20.50
CA THR A 179 -9.09 1.59 19.88
C THR A 179 -9.82 1.28 18.58
N GLN A 180 -10.76 2.12 18.14
CA GLN A 180 -11.60 1.89 16.97
C GLN A 180 -11.61 3.14 16.09
N GLU A 181 -11.42 2.95 14.80
CA GLU A 181 -11.44 4.01 13.79
C GLU A 181 -12.32 3.56 12.63
N ILE A 182 -13.27 4.40 12.24
CA ILE A 182 -14.08 4.23 11.04
C ILE A 182 -13.81 5.43 10.15
N ALA A 183 -13.47 5.20 8.89
CA ALA A 183 -13.22 6.27 7.94
C ALA A 183 -14.05 6.08 6.67
N VAL A 184 -14.49 7.19 6.09
CA VAL A 184 -15.17 7.23 4.79
C VAL A 184 -14.43 8.19 3.89
N GLU A 185 -14.15 7.77 2.67
CA GLU A 185 -13.44 8.56 1.68
C GLU A 185 -14.27 8.72 0.40
N ILE A 186 -14.16 9.91 -0.19
CA ILE A 186 -14.52 10.18 -1.58
C ILE A 186 -13.28 10.77 -2.27
N SER A 187 -12.84 10.14 -3.35
CA SER A 187 -11.65 10.57 -4.10
C SER A 187 -11.83 10.36 -5.60
N ASN A 188 -10.93 10.92 -6.41
CA ASN A 188 -10.87 10.58 -7.83
C ASN A 188 -10.57 9.08 -8.02
N ALA A 189 -11.07 8.48 -9.10
CA ALA A 189 -10.77 7.08 -9.45
C ALA A 189 -9.34 6.91 -9.99
N HIS A 190 -8.80 7.95 -10.62
CA HIS A 190 -7.48 8.00 -11.26
C HIS A 190 -6.90 9.43 -11.15
N ASN A 191 -5.59 9.57 -11.29
CA ASN A 191 -4.94 10.89 -11.47
C ASN A 191 -5.02 11.39 -12.92
N GLU A 192 -5.30 10.47 -13.85
CA GLU A 192 -5.37 10.72 -15.28
C GLU A 192 -6.80 10.69 -15.82
N LYS A 193 -7.02 11.43 -16.90
CA LYS A 193 -8.25 11.36 -17.69
C LYS A 193 -8.43 9.99 -18.33
N PHE A 194 -9.68 9.65 -18.58
CA PHE A 194 -10.09 8.37 -19.19
C PHE A 194 -9.25 7.93 -20.40
N ALA A 195 -8.96 8.83 -21.35
CA ALA A 195 -8.22 8.49 -22.56
C ALA A 195 -6.73 8.19 -22.33
N GLU A 196 -6.15 8.68 -21.22
CA GLU A 196 -4.77 8.37 -20.81
C GLU A 196 -4.72 7.05 -20.04
N VAL A 197 -5.80 6.70 -19.32
CA VAL A 197 -5.92 5.42 -18.60
C VAL A 197 -6.20 4.27 -19.55
N TYR A 198 -7.25 4.39 -20.37
CA TYR A 198 -7.75 3.28 -21.20
C TYR A 198 -7.37 3.38 -22.69
N GLY A 199 -6.84 4.52 -23.12
CA GLY A 199 -6.55 4.80 -24.52
C GLY A 199 -7.69 5.52 -25.26
N GLN A 200 -7.35 6.13 -26.40
CA GLN A 200 -8.35 6.71 -27.29
C GLN A 200 -9.18 5.62 -27.96
N ASN A 201 -10.50 5.82 -28.02
CA ASN A 201 -11.45 4.83 -28.55
C ASN A 201 -11.34 3.47 -27.84
N ALA A 202 -11.08 3.49 -26.52
CA ALA A 202 -10.95 2.28 -25.74
C ALA A 202 -12.15 1.33 -25.92
N MET A 203 -11.85 0.06 -26.06
CA MET A 203 -12.83 -1.01 -26.25
C MET A 203 -12.68 -2.05 -25.13
N TYR A 204 -13.68 -2.92 -24.98
CA TYR A 204 -13.60 -4.06 -24.08
C TYR A 204 -14.12 -5.35 -24.72
N GLU A 205 -13.51 -6.46 -24.30
CA GLU A 205 -13.88 -7.84 -24.61
C GLU A 205 -14.59 -8.44 -23.40
N ASP A 206 -15.78 -9.01 -23.58
CA ASP A 206 -16.64 -9.54 -22.50
C ASP A 206 -17.06 -10.99 -22.68
N GLY A 207 -16.39 -11.73 -23.58
CA GLY A 207 -16.64 -13.16 -23.80
C GLY A 207 -17.71 -13.45 -24.85
N ASN A 208 -18.40 -12.44 -25.39
CA ASN A 208 -19.46 -12.61 -26.38
C ASN A 208 -18.95 -12.92 -27.81
N GLY A 209 -17.65 -13.19 -27.98
CA GLY A 209 -16.98 -13.43 -29.26
C GLY A 209 -16.22 -12.19 -29.75
N LEU A 210 -15.79 -12.15 -31.03
CA LEU A 210 -14.92 -11.09 -31.58
C LEU A 210 -15.56 -9.68 -31.68
N THR A 211 -16.70 -9.44 -31.01
CA THR A 211 -17.39 -8.14 -31.06
C THR A 211 -16.95 -7.30 -29.88
N LEU A 212 -15.96 -6.45 -30.11
CA LEU A 212 -15.50 -5.49 -29.12
C LEU A 212 -16.54 -4.39 -28.89
N ASN A 213 -16.74 -4.02 -27.63
CA ASN A 213 -17.67 -2.97 -27.23
C ASN A 213 -16.93 -1.70 -26.82
N GLN A 214 -17.46 -0.53 -27.17
CA GLN A 214 -16.80 0.73 -26.84
C GLN A 214 -16.94 1.08 -25.35
N LEU A 215 -15.82 1.37 -24.69
CA LEU A 215 -15.81 2.01 -23.37
C LEU A 215 -16.08 3.50 -23.53
N LYS A 216 -16.91 4.04 -22.64
CA LYS A 216 -17.21 5.48 -22.58
C LYS A 216 -16.74 6.05 -21.25
N PRO A 217 -16.24 7.28 -21.20
CA PRO A 217 -15.87 7.93 -19.94
C PRO A 217 -17.01 7.90 -18.92
N ALA A 218 -16.67 7.64 -17.65
CA ALA A 218 -17.61 7.83 -16.56
C ALA A 218 -18.01 9.31 -16.43
N ARG A 219 -19.24 9.58 -16.00
CA ARG A 219 -19.67 10.96 -15.72
C ARG A 219 -19.02 11.53 -14.46
N ASN A 220 -18.85 10.67 -13.45
CA ASN A 220 -18.24 11.00 -12.16
C ASN A 220 -17.22 9.88 -11.85
N PRO A 221 -15.96 10.00 -12.31
CA PRO A 221 -14.92 9.00 -12.07
C PRO A 221 -14.42 9.10 -10.63
N LEU A 222 -15.26 8.71 -9.67
CA LEU A 222 -15.00 8.78 -8.24
C LEU A 222 -14.86 7.38 -7.62
N THR A 223 -14.10 7.35 -6.53
CA THR A 223 -13.93 6.23 -5.61
C THR A 223 -14.66 6.55 -4.30
N TYR A 224 -15.32 5.55 -3.73
CA TYR A 224 -15.96 5.60 -2.43
C TYR A 224 -15.47 4.44 -1.59
N ILE A 225 -14.93 4.70 -0.40
CA ILE A 225 -14.39 3.66 0.48
C ILE A 225 -14.94 3.85 1.88
N VAL A 226 -15.30 2.74 2.51
CA VAL A 226 -15.53 2.65 3.95
C VAL A 226 -14.44 1.75 4.53
N ASN A 227 -13.74 2.28 5.53
CA ASN A 227 -12.63 1.62 6.21
C ASN A 227 -12.93 1.47 7.70
N TRP A 228 -12.52 0.36 8.29
CA TRP A 228 -12.54 0.12 9.73
C TRP A 228 -11.19 -0.44 10.20
N ASN A 229 -10.57 0.30 11.12
CA ASN A 229 -9.36 -0.13 11.82
C ASN A 229 -9.68 -0.36 13.30
N GLY A 230 -9.34 -1.56 13.79
CA GLY A 230 -9.60 -1.97 15.17
C GLY A 230 -8.33 -2.41 15.87
N SER A 231 -8.26 -2.11 17.16
CA SER A 231 -7.19 -2.57 18.05
C SER A 231 -7.79 -3.29 19.25
N PHE A 232 -7.35 -4.53 19.47
CA PHE A 232 -7.89 -5.44 20.47
C PHE A 232 -6.79 -5.96 21.39
N LEU A 233 -7.19 -6.41 22.58
CA LEU A 233 -6.31 -7.07 23.54
C LEU A 233 -5.06 -6.23 23.89
N GLY A 234 -5.24 -4.91 24.05
CA GLY A 234 -4.13 -3.99 24.29
C GLY A 234 -3.17 -3.91 23.10
N ASN A 235 -3.72 -3.80 21.88
CA ASN A 235 -2.98 -3.66 20.62
C ASN A 235 -2.23 -4.91 20.14
N LYS A 236 -2.48 -6.07 20.74
CA LYS A 236 -1.89 -7.35 20.32
C LYS A 236 -2.55 -7.93 19.09
N LEU A 237 -3.82 -7.61 18.86
CA LEU A 237 -4.56 -8.00 17.66
C LEU A 237 -5.11 -6.75 16.99
N GLN A 238 -4.83 -6.57 15.71
CA GLN A 238 -5.25 -5.41 14.94
C GLN A 238 -5.99 -5.84 13.67
N THR A 239 -7.08 -5.14 13.34
CA THR A 239 -7.82 -5.27 12.07
C THR A 239 -7.56 -4.04 11.20
N ARG A 240 -7.50 -4.24 9.88
CA ARG A 240 -7.55 -3.16 8.88
C ARG A 240 -8.40 -3.60 7.71
N TRP A 241 -9.67 -3.24 7.73
CA TRP A 241 -10.65 -3.71 6.75
C TRP A 241 -11.18 -2.54 5.95
N ALA A 242 -11.41 -2.74 4.66
CA ALA A 242 -12.12 -1.76 3.86
C ALA A 242 -12.95 -2.43 2.77
N TRP A 243 -14.01 -1.75 2.37
CA TRP A 243 -14.76 -2.05 1.17
C TRP A 243 -15.02 -0.76 0.40
N GLY A 244 -14.98 -0.84 -0.91
CA GLY A 244 -15.19 0.32 -1.73
C GLY A 244 -15.55 0.00 -3.17
N ILE A 245 -15.96 1.05 -3.87
CA ILE A 245 -16.39 1.02 -5.26
C ILE A 245 -15.76 2.19 -6.02
N GLN A 246 -15.34 1.93 -7.25
CA GLN A 246 -14.70 2.91 -8.13
C GLN A 246 -15.43 2.93 -9.47
N SER A 247 -15.66 4.13 -10.00
CA SER A 247 -16.28 4.33 -11.31
C SER A 247 -15.21 4.43 -12.40
N GLU A 248 -14.91 3.31 -13.05
CA GLU A 248 -13.88 3.17 -14.09
C GLU A 248 -14.32 3.74 -15.44
N ALA A 249 -15.52 3.37 -15.89
CA ALA A 249 -16.10 3.82 -17.14
C ALA A 249 -17.63 3.94 -16.99
N ARG A 250 -18.32 4.42 -18.03
CA ARG A 250 -19.77 4.60 -18.00
C ARG A 250 -20.46 3.25 -17.74
N HIS A 251 -21.14 3.15 -16.60
CA HIS A 251 -21.80 1.92 -16.12
C HIS A 251 -20.84 0.74 -15.89
N LYS A 252 -19.54 1.00 -15.66
CA LYS A 252 -18.52 0.00 -15.35
C LYS A 252 -17.84 0.38 -14.04
N TYR A 253 -17.87 -0.55 -13.10
CA TYR A 253 -17.40 -0.32 -11.73
C TYR A 253 -16.38 -1.38 -11.33
N SER A 254 -15.39 -0.96 -10.56
CA SER A 254 -14.51 -1.83 -9.77
C SER A 254 -15.03 -1.86 -8.33
N ARG A 255 -15.04 -3.04 -7.70
CA ARG A 255 -15.42 -3.23 -6.31
C ARG A 255 -14.34 -4.04 -5.62
N MET A 256 -13.83 -3.52 -4.51
CA MET A 256 -12.74 -4.18 -3.79
C MET A 256 -13.08 -4.37 -2.32
N LEU A 257 -12.56 -5.47 -1.77
CA LEU A 257 -12.66 -5.85 -0.38
C LEU A 257 -11.26 -6.17 0.14
N PHE A 258 -10.88 -5.52 1.22
CA PHE A 258 -9.62 -5.70 1.92
C PHE A 258 -9.91 -6.16 3.34
N LEU A 259 -9.28 -7.26 3.74
CA LEU A 259 -9.41 -7.85 5.07
C LEU A 259 -8.03 -8.18 5.63
N GLY A 260 -7.45 -7.26 6.40
CA GLY A 260 -6.20 -7.46 7.11
C GLY A 260 -6.38 -7.83 8.58
N GLN A 261 -5.54 -8.76 9.05
CA GLN A 261 -5.41 -9.14 10.46
C GLN A 261 -3.94 -9.21 10.86
N LYS A 262 -3.55 -8.57 11.97
CA LYS A 262 -2.18 -8.58 12.51
C LYS A 262 -2.13 -9.01 13.97
N LEU A 263 -1.28 -9.99 14.26
CA LEU A 263 -0.73 -10.27 15.58
C LEU A 263 0.50 -9.37 15.80
N ASN A 264 0.46 -8.56 16.86
CA ASN A 264 1.45 -7.52 17.13
C ASN A 264 2.02 -7.69 18.55
N LEU A 265 3.05 -8.54 18.68
CA LEU A 265 3.78 -8.78 19.92
C LEU A 265 5.15 -8.06 19.87
N ASP A 266 5.80 -7.95 21.03
CA ASP A 266 7.03 -7.17 21.19
C ASP A 266 8.20 -7.66 20.31
N ASN A 267 8.34 -8.97 20.15
CA ASN A 267 9.39 -9.61 19.35
C ASN A 267 8.84 -10.42 18.17
N LEU A 268 7.52 -10.49 18.01
CA LEU A 268 6.89 -11.14 16.86
C LEU A 268 5.72 -10.32 16.30
N GLN A 269 5.80 -9.94 15.03
CA GLN A 269 4.71 -9.31 14.30
C GLN A 269 4.37 -10.17 13.09
N TRP A 270 3.10 -10.50 12.93
CA TRP A 270 2.63 -11.33 11.84
C TRP A 270 1.30 -10.80 11.34
N TYR A 271 1.18 -10.55 10.04
CA TYR A 271 -0.11 -10.24 9.45
C TYR A 271 -0.48 -11.19 8.33
N PHE A 272 -1.78 -11.28 8.09
CA PHE A 272 -2.40 -11.88 6.93
C PHE A 272 -3.42 -10.91 6.35
N ASP A 273 -3.32 -10.66 5.04
CA ASP A 273 -4.26 -9.84 4.28
C ASP A 273 -4.92 -10.69 3.20
N TYR A 274 -6.24 -10.52 3.05
CA TYR A 274 -6.98 -10.90 1.86
C TYR A 274 -7.41 -9.64 1.09
N ILE A 275 -7.19 -9.64 -0.21
CA ILE A 275 -7.67 -8.60 -1.13
C ILE A 275 -8.46 -9.29 -2.25
N GLY A 276 -9.71 -8.89 -2.43
CA GLY A 276 -10.56 -9.33 -3.54
C GLY A 276 -10.99 -8.15 -4.41
N SER A 277 -10.90 -8.29 -5.74
CA SER A 277 -11.39 -7.30 -6.70
C SER A 277 -12.38 -7.91 -7.68
N PHE A 278 -13.44 -7.15 -8.00
CA PHE A 278 -14.54 -7.51 -8.89
C PHE A 278 -14.77 -6.38 -9.89
N ASP A 279 -14.13 -6.50 -11.05
CA ASP A 279 -13.90 -5.43 -11.99
C ASP A 279 -14.74 -5.62 -13.25
N SER A 280 -15.62 -4.65 -13.53
CA SER A 280 -16.42 -4.65 -14.76
C SER A 280 -15.54 -4.47 -16.01
N VAL A 281 -14.43 -3.76 -15.85
CA VAL A 281 -13.33 -3.62 -16.80
C VAL A 281 -12.04 -3.68 -15.99
N ASP A 282 -11.04 -4.39 -16.49
CA ASP A 282 -9.81 -4.71 -15.78
C ASP A 282 -9.04 -3.45 -15.32
N ARG A 283 -9.21 -3.07 -14.05
CA ARG A 283 -8.56 -1.89 -13.48
C ARG A 283 -7.05 -2.06 -13.29
N LEU A 284 -6.61 -3.25 -12.89
CA LEU A 284 -5.19 -3.52 -12.60
C LEU A 284 -4.36 -3.75 -13.87
N GLY A 285 -5.04 -4.00 -15.01
CA GLY A 285 -4.43 -4.19 -16.32
C GLY A 285 -3.60 -5.47 -16.45
N ILE A 286 -3.65 -6.38 -15.48
CA ILE A 286 -2.89 -7.64 -15.56
C ILE A 286 -3.53 -8.56 -16.61
N VAL A 287 -4.84 -8.78 -16.52
CA VAL A 287 -5.55 -9.64 -17.47
C VAL A 287 -5.56 -9.06 -18.88
N SER A 288 -5.72 -7.75 -19.01
CA SER A 288 -5.75 -7.07 -20.32
C SER A 288 -4.39 -7.17 -21.02
N ARG A 289 -3.28 -6.94 -20.32
CA ARG A 289 -1.93 -7.11 -20.91
C ARG A 289 -1.65 -8.56 -21.30
N ASP A 290 -2.03 -9.50 -20.44
CA ASP A 290 -1.90 -10.92 -20.74
C ASP A 290 -2.71 -11.28 -22.00
N MET A 291 -3.96 -10.83 -22.10
CA MET A 291 -4.83 -10.99 -23.28
C MET A 291 -4.22 -10.41 -24.56
N GLN A 292 -3.78 -9.15 -24.50
CA GLN A 292 -3.14 -8.43 -25.61
C GLN A 292 -1.89 -9.16 -26.10
N SER A 293 -1.07 -9.71 -25.20
CA SER A 293 0.15 -10.44 -25.57
C SER A 293 -0.11 -11.73 -26.35
N THR A 294 -1.27 -12.37 -26.12
CA THR A 294 -1.62 -13.64 -26.78
C THR A 294 -2.19 -13.46 -28.18
N ASN A 295 -2.85 -12.34 -28.45
CA ASN A 295 -3.45 -12.04 -29.75
C ASN A 295 -3.41 -10.54 -30.05
N PRO A 296 -2.22 -9.96 -30.30
CA PRO A 296 -2.04 -8.52 -30.47
C PRO A 296 -2.72 -7.97 -31.74
N THR A 297 -2.99 -8.85 -32.73
CA THR A 297 -3.73 -8.48 -33.94
C THR A 297 -5.21 -8.22 -33.68
N LEU A 298 -5.80 -8.91 -32.70
CA LEU A 298 -7.20 -8.74 -32.32
C LEU A 298 -7.35 -7.75 -31.16
N TYR A 299 -6.45 -7.82 -30.19
CA TYR A 299 -6.48 -7.04 -28.96
C TYR A 299 -5.26 -6.10 -28.94
N ASN A 300 -5.44 -4.89 -29.45
CA ASN A 300 -4.43 -3.84 -29.29
C ASN A 300 -4.42 -3.27 -27.86
N ASP A 301 -3.49 -2.36 -27.57
CA ASP A 301 -3.28 -1.77 -26.25
C ASP A 301 -4.50 -1.02 -25.66
N ASN A 302 -5.48 -0.66 -26.50
CA ASN A 302 -6.71 0.01 -26.08
C ASN A 302 -7.89 -0.96 -25.87
N VAL A 303 -7.68 -2.28 -25.98
CA VAL A 303 -8.70 -3.31 -25.72
C VAL A 303 -8.51 -3.92 -24.34
N TRP A 304 -9.54 -3.80 -23.50
CA TRP A 304 -9.51 -4.21 -22.11
C TRP A 304 -10.35 -5.45 -21.85
N ALA A 305 -9.90 -6.34 -20.98
CA ALA A 305 -10.71 -7.45 -20.52
C ALA A 305 -11.83 -6.95 -19.59
N ALA A 306 -13.05 -7.47 -19.75
CA ALA A 306 -14.17 -7.24 -18.86
C ALA A 306 -14.45 -8.43 -17.94
N GLY A 307 -15.21 -8.20 -16.87
CA GLY A 307 -15.61 -9.27 -15.94
C GLY A 307 -14.42 -9.91 -15.24
N VAL A 308 -13.46 -9.09 -14.80
CA VAL A 308 -12.20 -9.53 -14.21
C VAL A 308 -12.33 -9.66 -12.70
N HIS A 309 -11.75 -10.73 -12.17
CA HIS A 309 -11.70 -11.02 -10.75
C HIS A 309 -10.27 -11.31 -10.33
N TYR A 310 -9.85 -10.67 -9.24
CA TYR A 310 -8.56 -10.91 -8.61
C TYR A 310 -8.74 -11.34 -7.17
N ASN A 311 -7.90 -12.27 -6.73
CA ASN A 311 -7.72 -12.58 -5.31
C ASN A 311 -6.24 -12.48 -4.97
N SER A 312 -5.92 -11.89 -3.83
CA SER A 312 -4.57 -11.84 -3.29
C SER A 312 -4.59 -12.22 -1.82
N PHE A 313 -3.77 -13.19 -1.46
CA PHE A 313 -3.54 -13.63 -0.09
C PHE A 313 -2.09 -13.31 0.25
N ILE A 314 -1.88 -12.40 1.18
CA ILE A 314 -0.56 -11.92 1.57
C ILE A 314 -0.34 -12.25 3.04
N THR A 315 0.86 -12.72 3.37
CA THR A 315 1.28 -12.88 4.76
C THR A 315 2.69 -12.36 4.93
N LYS A 316 2.97 -11.68 6.04
CA LYS A 316 4.32 -11.24 6.39
C LYS A 316 4.57 -11.44 7.88
N LEU A 317 5.70 -12.06 8.19
CA LEU A 317 6.23 -12.27 9.52
C LEU A 317 7.48 -11.41 9.68
N ASN A 318 7.57 -10.69 10.79
CA ASN A 318 8.81 -10.10 11.30
C ASN A 318 9.09 -10.70 12.68
N TRP A 319 10.25 -11.32 12.84
CA TRP A 319 10.70 -11.88 14.10
C TRP A 319 12.06 -11.29 14.50
N GLN A 320 12.07 -10.51 15.58
CA GLN A 320 13.31 -10.06 16.19
C GLN A 320 13.88 -11.18 17.07
N PHE A 321 14.66 -12.07 16.46
CA PHE A 321 15.20 -13.27 17.13
C PHE A 321 16.42 -12.97 18.02
N ALA A 322 17.07 -11.84 17.80
CA ALA A 322 18.16 -11.33 18.65
C ALA A 322 18.17 -9.79 18.63
N PRO A 323 18.80 -9.12 19.61
CA PRO A 323 18.90 -7.66 19.60
C PRO A 323 19.50 -7.15 18.27
N GLN A 324 18.85 -6.18 17.64
CA GLN A 324 19.24 -5.58 16.36
C GLN A 324 19.20 -6.52 15.14
N TRP A 325 18.70 -7.75 15.28
CA TRP A 325 18.54 -8.70 14.18
C TRP A 325 17.08 -9.05 13.98
N ASN A 326 16.61 -8.94 12.74
CA ASN A 326 15.25 -9.30 12.35
C ASN A 326 15.27 -10.31 11.21
N LEU A 327 14.42 -11.33 11.32
CA LEU A 327 14.05 -12.20 10.21
C LEU A 327 12.71 -11.73 9.66
N MET A 328 12.68 -11.38 8.38
CA MET A 328 11.44 -11.07 7.66
C MET A 328 11.13 -12.17 6.66
N LEU A 329 9.93 -12.74 6.75
CA LEU A 329 9.39 -13.68 5.77
C LEU A 329 8.10 -13.11 5.19
N LYS A 330 7.91 -13.23 3.88
CA LYS A 330 6.68 -12.84 3.21
C LYS A 330 6.26 -13.89 2.19
N GLY A 331 4.97 -14.19 2.16
CA GLY A 331 4.33 -15.06 1.18
C GLY A 331 3.18 -14.33 0.49
N MET A 332 3.00 -14.58 -0.79
CA MET A 332 1.94 -14.01 -1.62
C MET A 332 1.39 -15.12 -2.52
N TYR A 333 0.07 -15.29 -2.55
CA TYR A 333 -0.63 -16.16 -3.49
C TYR A 333 -1.78 -15.40 -4.13
N GLU A 334 -1.77 -15.32 -5.46
CA GLU A 334 -2.70 -14.47 -6.19
C GLU A 334 -3.28 -15.18 -7.40
N THR A 335 -4.56 -14.89 -7.69
CA THR A 335 -5.25 -15.42 -8.86
C THR A 335 -5.85 -14.30 -9.69
N ALA A 336 -5.93 -14.51 -11.01
CA ALA A 336 -6.64 -13.63 -11.93
C ALA A 336 -7.53 -14.45 -12.88
N SER A 337 -8.71 -13.92 -13.18
CA SER A 337 -9.74 -14.60 -13.98
C SER A 337 -10.59 -13.55 -14.71
N ALA A 338 -10.79 -13.70 -16.02
CA ALA A 338 -11.90 -13.06 -16.74
C ALA A 338 -12.94 -14.15 -17.01
N LYS A 339 -14.03 -14.16 -16.23
CA LYS A 339 -14.92 -15.33 -16.14
C LYS A 339 -15.55 -15.71 -17.49
N ASP A 340 -15.89 -14.70 -18.29
CA ASP A 340 -16.66 -14.87 -19.51
C ASP A 340 -15.75 -15.04 -20.75
N ILE A 341 -14.46 -14.72 -20.64
CA ILE A 341 -13.46 -14.96 -21.70
C ILE A 341 -12.85 -16.36 -21.49
N THR A 342 -13.27 -17.33 -22.31
CA THR A 342 -12.96 -18.77 -22.12
C THR A 342 -11.47 -19.06 -21.89
N SER A 343 -10.55 -18.43 -22.64
CA SER A 343 -9.10 -18.64 -22.50
C SER A 343 -8.51 -18.03 -21.22
N LEU A 344 -9.21 -17.08 -20.60
CA LEU A 344 -8.76 -16.30 -19.45
C LEU A 344 -9.55 -16.60 -18.16
N LYS A 345 -10.41 -17.62 -18.18
CA LYS A 345 -11.09 -18.09 -16.97
C LYS A 345 -10.12 -18.84 -16.06
N ASP A 346 -9.94 -18.33 -14.85
CA ASP A 346 -9.09 -18.85 -13.77
C ASP A 346 -7.66 -19.17 -14.24
N TYR A 347 -7.20 -18.40 -15.23
CA TYR A 347 -6.04 -18.75 -16.04
C TYR A 347 -4.72 -18.53 -15.31
N ARG A 348 -4.64 -17.55 -14.40
CA ARG A 348 -3.37 -17.11 -13.81
C ARG A 348 -3.30 -17.40 -12.32
N LYS A 349 -2.19 -17.99 -11.89
CA LYS A 349 -1.79 -18.15 -10.47
C LYS A 349 -0.38 -17.61 -10.27
N SER A 350 -0.20 -16.69 -9.34
CA SER A 350 1.08 -16.08 -8.99
C SER A 350 1.45 -16.45 -7.55
N TYR A 351 2.70 -16.86 -7.36
CA TYR A 351 3.28 -17.19 -6.07
C TYR A 351 4.50 -16.31 -5.86
N GLY A 352 4.53 -15.56 -4.76
CA GLY A 352 5.68 -14.79 -4.33
C GLY A 352 6.16 -15.23 -2.97
N TYR A 353 7.47 -15.33 -2.79
CA TYR A 353 8.10 -15.67 -1.52
C TYR A 353 9.36 -14.85 -1.31
N ILE A 354 9.48 -14.29 -0.12
CA ILE A 354 10.58 -13.41 0.26
C ILE A 354 11.11 -13.86 1.62
N GLY A 355 12.44 -13.97 1.72
CA GLY A 355 13.14 -14.12 2.98
C GLY A 355 14.22 -13.05 3.09
N SER A 356 14.32 -12.39 4.24
CA SER A 356 15.35 -11.41 4.51
C SER A 356 15.86 -11.49 5.94
N ILE A 357 17.17 -11.35 6.09
CA ILE A 357 17.81 -11.06 7.36
C ILE A 357 18.18 -9.58 7.36
N GLU A 358 17.76 -8.88 8.40
CA GLU A 358 17.99 -7.45 8.57
C GLU A 358 18.79 -7.20 9.84
N TYR A 359 19.75 -6.28 9.76
CA TYR A 359 20.57 -5.81 10.86
C TYR A 359 20.38 -4.31 11.06
N TYR A 360 20.22 -3.90 12.32
CA TYR A 360 19.98 -2.52 12.73
C TYR A 360 21.24 -1.98 13.42
N PRO A 361 22.25 -1.47 12.68
CA PRO A 361 23.57 -1.15 13.23
C PRO A 361 23.56 -0.06 14.30
N VAL A 362 22.60 0.87 14.24
CA VAL A 362 22.53 2.03 15.13
C VAL A 362 21.15 2.07 15.78
N LYS A 363 21.05 1.75 17.07
CA LYS A 363 19.78 1.67 17.81
C LYS A 363 18.97 2.98 17.80
N SER A 364 19.65 4.12 17.71
CA SER A 364 19.04 5.45 17.72
C SER A 364 18.65 5.95 16.32
N GLN A 365 18.73 5.12 15.28
CA GLN A 365 18.42 5.47 13.90
C GLN A 365 17.61 4.35 13.23
N ASP A 366 16.72 4.69 12.29
CA ASP A 366 15.98 3.70 11.48
C ASP A 366 16.80 3.25 10.27
N LEU A 367 18.06 2.87 10.51
CA LEU A 367 18.94 2.32 9.50
C LEU A 367 18.88 0.80 9.57
N ARG A 368 18.60 0.17 8.43
CA ARG A 368 18.57 -1.28 8.26
C ARG A 368 19.53 -1.66 7.15
N ILE A 369 20.39 -2.63 7.41
CA ILE A 369 21.18 -3.32 6.40
C ILE A 369 20.53 -4.68 6.21
N PHE A 370 20.31 -5.09 4.97
CA PHE A 370 19.58 -6.33 4.70
C PHE A 370 20.29 -7.18 3.65
N LEU A 371 20.14 -8.49 3.80
CA LEU A 371 20.28 -9.47 2.72
C LEU A 371 18.90 -10.09 2.49
N ALA A 372 18.45 -10.11 1.24
CA ALA A 372 17.14 -10.63 0.87
C ALA A 372 17.22 -11.53 -0.36
N TYR A 373 16.36 -12.54 -0.39
CA TYR A 373 16.02 -13.31 -1.57
C TYR A 373 14.54 -13.18 -1.87
N ILE A 374 14.21 -12.88 -3.12
CA ILE A 374 12.88 -12.70 -3.66
C ILE A 374 12.70 -13.70 -4.79
N GLY A 375 11.72 -14.59 -4.67
CA GLY A 375 11.31 -15.48 -5.74
C GLY A 375 9.86 -15.24 -6.13
N LYS A 376 9.58 -15.38 -7.43
CA LYS A 376 8.23 -15.32 -7.99
C LYS A 376 8.03 -16.43 -9.01
N LYS A 377 6.87 -17.07 -8.99
CA LYS A 377 6.45 -18.08 -9.96
C LYS A 377 5.05 -17.75 -10.45
N VAL A 378 4.87 -17.70 -11.76
CA VAL A 378 3.57 -17.51 -12.39
C VAL A 378 3.24 -18.72 -13.24
N HIS A 379 2.05 -19.25 -13.00
CA HIS A 379 1.47 -20.36 -13.73
C HIS A 379 0.24 -19.89 -14.50
N TYR A 380 0.19 -20.24 -15.78
CA TYR A 380 -0.91 -20.01 -16.69
C TYR A 380 -1.55 -21.34 -17.10
N THR A 381 -2.85 -21.34 -17.40
CA THR A 381 -3.52 -22.49 -17.99
C THR A 381 -3.12 -22.64 -19.46
N ALA A 382 -3.11 -23.88 -19.96
CA ALA A 382 -2.77 -24.15 -21.36
C ALA A 382 -3.71 -23.41 -22.35
N LEU A 383 -4.99 -23.25 -22.00
CA LEU A 383 -5.98 -22.55 -22.83
C LEU A 383 -5.66 -21.07 -23.04
N SER A 384 -4.91 -20.45 -22.12
CA SER A 384 -4.51 -19.04 -22.26
C SER A 384 -3.45 -18.82 -23.34
N GLY A 385 -2.72 -19.86 -23.75
CA GLY A 385 -1.58 -19.74 -24.66
C GLY A 385 -0.34 -19.06 -24.06
N LEU A 386 -0.37 -18.67 -22.78
CA LEU A 386 0.74 -18.03 -22.09
C LEU A 386 1.72 -19.06 -21.52
N SER A 387 2.99 -18.67 -21.48
CA SER A 387 4.06 -19.51 -20.92
C SER A 387 4.27 -19.24 -19.44
N ASN A 388 4.36 -20.31 -18.65
CA ASN A 388 4.76 -20.24 -17.25
C ASN A 388 6.15 -19.62 -17.12
N TYR A 389 6.36 -18.84 -16.07
CA TYR A 389 7.68 -18.29 -15.78
C TYR A 389 7.97 -18.22 -14.28
N ASN A 390 9.24 -18.03 -13.96
CA ASN A 390 9.68 -17.71 -12.62
C ASN A 390 10.88 -16.77 -12.70
N THR A 391 10.97 -15.88 -11.72
CA THR A 391 12.06 -14.90 -11.57
C THR A 391 12.67 -15.03 -10.19
N ASN A 392 13.94 -14.66 -10.08
CA ASN A 392 14.69 -14.71 -8.83
C ASN A 392 15.45 -13.40 -8.65
N ARG A 393 15.58 -12.90 -7.43
CA ARG A 393 16.41 -11.74 -7.13
C ARG A 393 17.05 -11.89 -5.76
N ILE A 394 18.37 -11.68 -5.71
CA ILE A 394 19.14 -11.57 -4.47
C ILE A 394 19.53 -10.10 -4.33
N GLU A 395 19.39 -9.55 -3.12
CA GLU A 395 19.67 -8.14 -2.85
C GLU A 395 20.45 -7.99 -1.55
N LEU A 396 21.53 -7.22 -1.60
CA LEU A 396 22.24 -6.72 -0.42
C LEU A 396 22.15 -5.19 -0.45
N GLY A 397 21.63 -4.60 0.61
CA GLY A 397 21.37 -3.16 0.61
C GLY A 397 21.06 -2.58 1.96
N PHE A 398 20.53 -1.36 1.93
CA PHE A 398 20.06 -0.68 3.12
C PHE A 398 18.73 0.04 2.88
N MET A 399 18.02 0.28 3.97
CA MET A 399 16.84 1.15 4.05
C MET A 399 17.10 2.11 5.20
N TYR A 400 16.98 3.41 4.95
CA TYR A 400 17.23 4.43 5.97
C TYR A 400 16.17 5.52 5.91
N ARG A 401 15.42 5.65 7.00
CA ARG A 401 14.59 6.80 7.27
C ARG A 401 15.35 7.79 8.14
N ILE A 402 15.88 8.82 7.50
CA ILE A 402 16.65 9.89 8.14
C ILE A 402 15.67 10.96 8.62
N LYS A 403 15.66 11.24 9.92
CA LYS A 403 15.00 12.43 10.46
C LYS A 403 15.96 13.61 10.41
N ALA A 404 15.73 14.55 9.51
CA ALA A 404 16.59 15.72 9.33
C ALA A 404 16.28 16.81 10.37
N TYR A 405 15.00 17.03 10.65
CA TYR A 405 14.49 18.01 11.61
C TYR A 405 13.36 17.41 12.43
#